data_AF-A0A661DRZ1-F1
#
_entry.id   AF-A0A661DRZ1-F1
#
_cell.length_a   1.000
_cell.length_b   1.000
_cell.length_c   1.000
_cell.angle_alpha   90.00
_cell.angle_beta   90.00
_cell.angle_gamma   90.00
#
_symmetry.space_group_name_H-M   'P 1'
#
loop_
_entity.id
_entity.type
_entity.pdbx_description
1 polymer ?
#
loop_
_entity_poly.entity_id
_entity_poly.type
_entity_poly.pdbx_seq_one_letter_code
_entity_poly.pdbx_strand_id
1 'polypeptide(L)'
;MPVSEEQKNEFLEHISQGAFQEEALKAANFTRATLMVWRKSGDPKHKDFLLKYSDATIQARKARTVMVEEALLKSAIKGNVKAQVFWLINRMPSDWKNTNHIHQTVTNNPLSEHTDEELLEIMKEQGISIAEFAVLNKNDAASDVDPNSEPGNE
;
A
#
# COMPACT_ATOMS: atom_id res chain seq x y z
N MET A 1 -42.31 6.23 7.06
CA MET A 1 -42.83 4.87 6.78
C MET A 1 -41.73 3.86 7.07
N PRO A 2 -42.03 2.71 7.69
CA PRO A 2 -41.06 1.63 7.82
C PRO A 2 -40.70 1.09 6.43
N VAL A 3 -39.42 0.80 6.20
CA VAL A 3 -38.94 0.21 4.93
C VAL A 3 -39.39 -1.25 4.86
N SER A 4 -40.02 -1.65 3.76
CA SER A 4 -40.49 -3.03 3.55
C SER A 4 -39.34 -3.99 3.26
N GLU A 5 -39.60 -5.30 3.39
CA GLU A 5 -38.61 -6.33 3.00
C GLU A 5 -38.37 -6.34 1.48
N GLU A 6 -39.38 -6.01 0.67
CA GLU A 6 -39.24 -5.88 -0.79
C GLU A 6 -38.23 -4.81 -1.16
N GLN A 7 -38.32 -3.62 -0.55
CA GLN A 7 -37.35 -2.53 -0.75
C GLN A 7 -35.93 -2.94 -0.34
N LYS A 8 -35.79 -3.71 0.74
CA LYS A 8 -34.49 -4.24 1.17
C LYS A 8 -33.92 -5.22 0.14
N ASN A 9 -34.74 -6.12 -0.39
CA ASN A 9 -34.32 -7.09 -1.39
C ASN A 9 -33.92 -6.42 -2.71
N GLU A 10 -34.72 -5.45 -3.18
CA GLU A 10 -34.41 -4.64 -4.37
C GLU A 10 -33.07 -3.90 -4.21
N PHE A 11 -32.84 -3.31 -3.03
CA PHE A 11 -31.56 -2.67 -2.71
C PHE A 11 -30.40 -3.66 -2.79
N LEU A 12 -30.52 -4.86 -2.21
CA LEU A 12 -29.48 -5.88 -2.25
C LEU A 12 -29.21 -6.38 -3.66
N GLU A 13 -30.24 -6.54 -4.47
CA GLU A 13 -30.13 -6.95 -5.87
C GLU A 13 -29.31 -5.93 -6.67
N HIS A 14 -29.64 -4.64 -6.57
CA HIS A 14 -28.87 -3.58 -7.22
C HIS A 14 -27.40 -3.55 -6.79
N ILE A 15 -27.12 -3.72 -5.49
CA ILE A 15 -25.73 -3.80 -5.00
C ILE A 15 -25.02 -5.02 -5.58
N SER A 16 -25.68 -6.18 -5.65
CA SER A 16 -25.10 -7.41 -6.20
C SER A 16 -24.75 -7.30 -7.69
N GLN A 17 -25.53 -6.51 -8.44
CA GLN A 17 -25.25 -6.18 -9.84
C GLN A 17 -24.10 -5.17 -10.01
N GLY A 18 -23.56 -4.64 -8.91
CA GLY A 18 -22.42 -3.74 -8.92
C GLY A 18 -22.77 -2.24 -8.92
N ALA A 19 -24.05 -1.88 -8.73
CA ALA A 19 -24.49 -0.49 -8.67
C ALA A 19 -23.85 0.27 -7.49
N PHE A 20 -23.78 1.59 -7.61
CA PHE A 20 -23.37 2.42 -6.49
C PHE A 20 -24.46 2.49 -5.43
N GLN A 21 -24.06 2.67 -4.17
CA GLN A 21 -25.00 2.68 -3.05
C GLN A 21 -26.12 3.72 -3.22
N GLU A 22 -25.81 4.89 -3.78
CA GLU A 22 -26.79 5.96 -3.99
C GLU A 22 -27.84 5.59 -5.04
N GLU A 23 -27.43 4.90 -6.10
CA GLU A 23 -28.33 4.40 -7.14
C GLU A 23 -29.24 3.31 -6.59
N ALA A 24 -28.68 2.35 -5.84
CA ALA A 24 -29.43 1.28 -5.21
C ALA A 24 -30.45 1.83 -4.18
N LEU A 25 -30.07 2.86 -3.41
CA LEU A 25 -30.98 3.54 -2.46
C LEU A 25 -32.12 4.24 -3.18
N LYS A 26 -31.83 4.89 -4.32
CA LYS A 26 -32.82 5.56 -5.14
C LYS A 26 -33.80 4.56 -5.75
N ALA A 27 -33.31 3.44 -6.26
CA ALA A 27 -34.14 2.37 -6.82
C ALA A 27 -35.09 1.79 -5.77
N ALA A 28 -34.55 1.40 -4.61
CA ALA A 28 -35.32 0.83 -3.50
C ALA A 28 -36.19 1.85 -2.73
N ASN A 29 -36.17 3.13 -3.12
CA ASN A 29 -36.97 4.19 -2.55
C ASN A 29 -36.79 4.39 -1.02
N PHE A 30 -35.55 4.36 -0.53
CA PHE A 30 -35.23 4.78 0.84
C PHE A 30 -33.89 5.50 0.95
N THR A 31 -33.68 6.21 2.06
CA THR A 31 -32.56 7.14 2.19
C THR A 31 -31.33 6.53 2.86
N ARG A 32 -30.17 7.12 2.56
CA ARG A 32 -28.89 6.81 3.26
C ARG A 32 -29.01 7.03 4.77
N ALA A 33 -29.80 8.01 5.22
CA ALA A 33 -30.01 8.28 6.64
C ALA A 33 -30.64 7.07 7.35
N THR A 34 -31.65 6.44 6.74
CA THR A 34 -32.29 5.23 7.26
C THR A 34 -31.27 4.10 7.44
N LEU A 35 -30.43 3.86 6.44
CA LEU A 35 -29.38 2.84 6.50
C LEU A 35 -28.33 3.13 7.60
N MET A 36 -27.99 4.41 7.79
CA MET A 36 -27.07 4.84 8.85
C MET A 36 -27.65 4.66 10.24
N VAL A 37 -28.95 4.92 10.41
CA VAL A 37 -29.65 4.64 11.68
C VAL A 37 -29.58 3.16 12.00
N TRP A 38 -29.86 2.27 11.03
CA TRP A 38 -29.78 0.82 11.25
C TRP A 38 -28.38 0.37 11.65
N ARG A 39 -27.34 0.86 10.96
CA ARG A 39 -25.94 0.56 11.30
C ARG A 39 -25.54 1.02 12.70
N LYS A 40 -26.00 2.19 13.14
CA LYS A 40 -25.65 2.75 14.45
C LYS A 40 -26.48 2.17 15.60
N SER A 41 -27.75 1.86 15.34
CA SER A 41 -28.68 1.37 16.38
C SER A 41 -28.28 0.01 16.96
N GLY A 42 -27.61 -0.84 16.17
CA GLY A 42 -27.31 -2.22 16.58
C GLY A 42 -28.56 -3.10 16.71
N ASP A 43 -29.72 -2.62 16.22
CA ASP A 43 -31.00 -3.31 16.33
C ASP A 43 -30.95 -4.71 15.69
N PRO A 44 -31.24 -5.80 16.44
CA PRO A 44 -31.14 -7.17 15.92
C PRO A 44 -31.98 -7.44 14.67
N LYS A 45 -33.14 -6.76 14.54
CA LYS A 45 -34.04 -6.85 13.38
C LYS A 45 -33.38 -6.45 12.05
N HIS A 46 -32.30 -5.68 12.07
CA HIS A 46 -31.61 -5.24 10.86
C HIS A 46 -30.29 -5.99 10.62
N LYS A 47 -29.87 -6.84 11.56
CA LYS A 47 -28.55 -7.49 11.54
C LYS A 47 -28.38 -8.39 10.31
N ASP A 48 -29.37 -9.23 10.00
CA ASP A 48 -29.31 -10.15 8.86
C ASP A 48 -29.20 -9.39 7.53
N PHE A 49 -30.05 -8.38 7.33
CA PHE A 49 -29.99 -7.50 6.17
C PHE A 49 -28.63 -6.80 6.04
N LEU A 50 -28.09 -6.25 7.14
CA LEU A 50 -26.81 -5.55 7.13
C LEU A 50 -25.63 -6.48 6.81
N LEU A 51 -25.69 -7.75 7.24
CA LEU A 51 -24.70 -8.76 6.89
C LEU A 51 -24.74 -9.07 5.39
N LYS A 52 -25.92 -9.36 4.85
CA LYS A 52 -26.12 -9.58 3.41
C LYS A 52 -25.65 -8.39 2.58
N TYR A 53 -25.95 -7.17 3.03
CA TYR A 53 -25.50 -5.95 2.39
C TYR A 53 -23.97 -5.82 2.40
N SER A 54 -23.33 -6.11 3.53
CA SER A 54 -21.86 -6.10 3.63
C SER A 54 -21.24 -7.07 2.64
N ASP A 55 -21.74 -8.30 2.60
CA ASP A 55 -21.23 -9.35 1.70
C ASP A 55 -21.42 -8.97 0.24
N ALA A 56 -22.62 -8.52 -0.14
CA ALA A 56 -22.91 -8.06 -1.49
C ALA A 56 -21.99 -6.90 -1.91
N THR A 57 -21.71 -5.96 -1.00
CA THR A 57 -20.81 -4.83 -1.27
C THR A 57 -19.37 -5.29 -1.50
N ILE A 58 -18.88 -6.25 -0.71
CA ILE A 58 -17.54 -6.82 -0.85
C ILE A 58 -17.42 -7.53 -2.21
N GLN A 59 -18.41 -8.34 -2.57
CA GLN A 59 -18.41 -9.07 -3.84
C GLN A 59 -18.47 -8.12 -5.03
N ALA A 60 -19.35 -7.12 -4.99
CA ALA A 60 -19.44 -6.09 -6.02
C ALA A 60 -18.11 -5.33 -6.19
N ARG A 61 -17.43 -5.01 -5.08
CA ARG A 61 -16.11 -4.36 -5.14
C ARG A 61 -15.07 -5.26 -5.78
N LYS A 62 -15.01 -6.54 -5.41
CA LYS A 62 -14.09 -7.51 -6.03
C LYS A 62 -14.33 -7.63 -7.52
N ALA A 63 -15.59 -7.75 -7.95
CA ALA A 63 -15.95 -7.83 -9.36
C ALA A 63 -15.49 -6.60 -10.14
N ARG A 64 -15.74 -5.38 -9.61
CA ARG A 64 -15.25 -4.14 -10.23
C ARG A 64 -13.73 -4.07 -10.30
N THR A 65 -13.02 -4.53 -9.27
CA THR A 65 -11.56 -4.60 -9.28
C THR A 65 -11.06 -5.49 -10.43
N VAL A 66 -11.64 -6.69 -10.59
CA VAL A 66 -11.28 -7.59 -11.70
C VAL A 66 -11.52 -6.92 -13.07
N MET A 67 -12.65 -6.24 -13.25
CA MET A 67 -12.92 -5.51 -14.51
C MET A 67 -11.89 -4.43 -14.80
N VAL A 68 -11.45 -3.69 -13.78
CA VAL A 68 -10.41 -2.66 -13.93
C VAL A 68 -9.06 -3.31 -14.25
N GLU A 69 -8.70 -4.41 -13.59
CA GLU A 69 -7.48 -5.16 -13.87
C GLU A 69 -7.45 -5.69 -15.31
N GLU A 70 -8.56 -6.24 -15.81
CA GLU A 70 -8.67 -6.69 -17.19
C GLU A 70 -8.56 -5.53 -18.19
N ALA A 71 -9.23 -4.42 -17.93
CA ALA A 71 -9.16 -3.24 -18.79
C ALA A 71 -7.74 -2.65 -18.83
N LEU A 72 -7.08 -2.61 -17.68
CA LEU A 72 -5.70 -2.18 -17.53
C LEU A 72 -4.74 -3.09 -18.30
N LEU A 73 -4.89 -4.41 -18.17
CA LEU A 73 -4.10 -5.38 -18.93
C LEU A 73 -4.31 -5.22 -20.44
N LYS A 74 -5.56 -5.09 -20.89
CA LYS A 74 -5.87 -4.83 -22.32
C LYS A 74 -5.24 -3.54 -22.80
N SER A 75 -5.25 -2.48 -21.99
CA SER A 75 -4.60 -1.20 -22.30
C SER A 75 -3.07 -1.35 -22.40
N ALA A 76 -2.46 -2.10 -21.48
CA ALA A 76 -1.03 -2.39 -21.48
C ALA A 76 -0.62 -3.19 -22.73
N ILE A 77 -1.37 -4.24 -23.09
CA ILE A 77 -1.13 -5.05 -24.30
C ILE A 77 -1.23 -4.20 -25.58
N LYS A 78 -2.15 -3.23 -25.61
CA LYS A 78 -2.31 -2.30 -26.74
C LYS A 78 -1.20 -1.25 -26.86
N GLY A 79 -0.20 -1.26 -25.98
CA GLY A 79 0.94 -0.34 -26.05
C GLY A 79 0.84 0.91 -25.18
N ASN A 80 -0.13 0.99 -24.26
CA ASN A 80 -0.15 2.09 -23.29
C ASN A 80 0.99 1.91 -22.26
N VAL A 81 2.07 2.66 -22.44
CA VAL A 81 3.28 2.57 -21.61
C VAL A 81 3.00 2.79 -20.12
N LYS A 82 2.11 3.74 -19.77
CA LYS A 82 1.76 3.98 -18.36
C LYS A 82 1.05 2.78 -17.74
N ALA A 83 0.15 2.14 -18.48
CA ALA A 83 -0.53 0.92 -18.03
C ALA A 83 0.45 -0.25 -17.89
N GLN A 84 1.41 -0.38 -18.81
CA GLN A 84 2.48 -1.39 -18.73
C GLN A 84 3.35 -1.20 -17.50
N VAL A 85 3.87 0.01 -17.27
CA VAL A 85 4.70 0.34 -16.09
C VAL A 85 3.91 0.08 -14.80
N PHE A 86 2.67 0.56 -14.72
CA PHE A 86 1.82 0.31 -13.55
C PHE A 86 1.57 -1.19 -13.32
N TRP A 87 1.33 -1.97 -14.39
CA TRP A 87 1.13 -3.41 -14.29
C TRP A 87 2.38 -4.13 -13.78
N LEU A 88 3.55 -3.81 -14.33
CA LEU A 88 4.83 -4.42 -13.97
C LEU A 88 5.21 -4.12 -12.51
N ILE A 89 5.11 -2.85 -12.07
CA ILE A 89 5.42 -2.45 -10.69
C ILE A 89 4.55 -3.21 -9.68
N ASN A 90 3.25 -3.38 -9.94
CA ASN A 90 2.33 -3.99 -8.98
C ASN A 90 2.36 -5.54 -8.99
N ARG A 91 2.72 -6.18 -10.12
CA ARG A 91 2.76 -7.65 -10.23
C ARG A 91 4.15 -8.25 -9.97
N MET A 92 5.22 -7.52 -10.31
CA MET A 92 6.62 -7.96 -10.14
C MET A 92 7.45 -6.83 -9.49
N PRO A 93 7.11 -6.44 -8.24
CA PRO A 93 7.77 -5.32 -7.57
C PRO A 93 9.26 -5.57 -7.30
N SER A 94 9.72 -6.82 -7.20
CA SER A 94 11.14 -7.13 -7.03
C SER A 94 11.98 -6.61 -8.19
N ASP A 95 11.47 -6.80 -9.41
CA ASP A 95 12.24 -6.59 -10.64
C ASP A 95 11.96 -5.21 -11.25
N TRP A 96 10.78 -4.63 -10.95
CA TRP A 96 10.29 -3.40 -11.57
C TRP A 96 10.03 -2.26 -10.58
N LYS A 97 10.49 -2.34 -9.32
CA LYS A 97 10.36 -1.23 -8.38
C LYS A 97 11.02 0.04 -8.94
N ASN A 98 10.40 1.18 -8.66
CA ASN A 98 11.03 2.47 -8.92
C ASN A 98 12.29 2.60 -8.05
N THR A 99 13.45 2.71 -8.69
CA THR A 99 14.72 2.97 -8.03
C THR A 99 15.04 4.46 -8.08
N ASN A 100 15.11 5.10 -6.93
CA ASN A 100 15.63 6.45 -6.81
C ASN A 100 17.13 6.35 -6.50
N HIS A 101 17.99 6.70 -7.45
CA HIS A 101 19.42 6.82 -7.18
C HIS A 101 19.66 8.15 -6.45
N ILE A 102 19.77 8.07 -5.12
CA ILE A 102 20.18 9.21 -4.30
C ILE A 102 21.70 9.29 -4.37
N HIS A 103 22.21 10.21 -5.17
CA HIS A 103 23.63 10.53 -5.16
C HIS A 103 23.93 11.35 -3.90
N GLN A 104 24.36 10.69 -2.83
CA GLN A 104 24.90 11.38 -1.66
C GLN A 104 26.28 11.92 -2.03
N THR A 105 26.36 13.21 -2.36
CA THR A 105 27.65 13.90 -2.38
C THR A 105 28.14 13.99 -0.94
N VAL A 106 29.26 13.32 -0.61
CA VAL A 106 29.95 13.36 0.71
C VAL A 106 30.57 14.74 0.99
N THR A 107 29.98 15.82 0.47
CA THR A 107 30.51 17.18 0.61
C THR A 107 30.27 17.76 2.00
N ASN A 108 29.52 17.07 2.86
CA ASN A 108 29.25 17.46 4.24
C ASN A 108 29.41 16.24 5.17
N ASN A 109 30.56 15.56 5.13
CA ASN A 109 30.92 14.71 6.26
C ASN A 109 31.50 15.64 7.34
N PRO A 110 30.75 16.00 8.40
CA PRO A 110 31.27 16.88 9.45
C PRO A 110 32.47 16.28 10.19
N LEU A 111 32.76 14.99 9.97
CA LEU A 111 33.91 14.30 10.56
C LEU A 111 35.17 14.36 9.67
N SER A 112 35.09 14.80 8.41
CA SER A 112 36.28 14.86 7.53
C SER A 112 37.20 16.03 7.86
N GLU A 113 36.75 16.99 8.66
CA GLU A 113 37.51 18.16 9.11
C GLU A 113 38.25 17.92 10.43
N HIS A 114 37.96 16.81 11.12
CA HIS A 114 38.54 16.47 12.42
C HIS A 114 39.61 15.39 12.28
N THR A 115 40.69 15.54 13.03
CA THR A 115 41.71 14.47 13.13
C THR A 115 41.19 13.34 14.00
N ASP A 116 41.74 12.13 13.82
CA ASP A 116 41.37 10.95 14.62
C ASP A 116 41.48 11.21 16.14
N GLU A 117 42.40 12.08 16.55
CA GLU A 117 42.62 12.50 17.94
C GLU A 117 41.49 13.39 18.46
N GLU A 118 41.05 14.38 17.67
CA GLU A 118 39.92 15.26 18.01
C GLU A 118 38.61 14.46 18.09
N LEU A 119 38.42 13.48 17.20
CA LEU A 119 37.27 12.59 17.22
C LEU A 119 37.24 11.73 18.48
N LEU A 120 38.39 11.20 18.91
CA LEU A 120 38.50 10.43 20.15
C LEU A 120 38.18 11.27 21.40
N GLU A 121 38.49 12.55 21.39
CA GLU A 121 38.21 13.47 22.48
C GLU A 121 36.71 13.82 22.56
N ILE A 122 36.09 14.14 21.42
CA ILE A 122 34.64 14.36 21.32
C ILE A 122 33.86 13.11 21.78
N MET A 123 34.30 11.92 21.37
CA MET A 123 33.66 10.66 21.79
C MET A 123 33.77 10.42 23.30
N LYS A 124 34.89 10.78 23.92
CA LYS A 124 35.06 10.70 25.38
C LYS A 124 34.19 11.71 26.11
N GLU A 125 34.09 12.95 25.63
CA GLU A 125 33.25 13.99 26.22
C GLU A 125 31.75 13.65 26.14
N GLN A 126 31.33 13.01 25.05
CA GLN A 126 29.95 12.57 24.86
C GLN A 126 29.64 11.21 25.54
N GLY A 127 30.62 10.62 26.22
CA GLY A 127 30.46 9.36 26.96
C GLY A 127 30.24 8.13 26.06
N ILE A 128 30.64 8.20 24.79
CA ILE A 128 30.48 7.11 23.83
C ILE A 128 31.63 6.12 24.03
N SER A 129 31.29 4.88 24.38
CA SER A 129 32.29 3.81 24.54
C SER A 129 32.84 3.40 23.17
N ILE A 130 34.18 3.40 23.02
CA ILE A 130 34.87 2.95 21.79
C ILE A 130 34.47 1.52 21.40
N ALA A 131 34.10 0.69 22.39
CA ALA A 131 33.62 -0.67 22.17
C ALA A 131 32.25 -0.73 21.48
N GLU A 132 31.36 0.25 21.65
CA GLU A 132 30.07 0.32 20.96
C GLU A 132 30.21 0.80 19.51
N PHE A 133 31.18 1.69 19.24
CA PHE A 133 31.45 2.18 17.89
C PHE A 133 32.02 1.09 16.95
N ALA A 134 32.89 0.23 17.48
CA ALA A 134 33.48 -0.89 16.73
C ALA A 134 32.47 -1.99 16.34
N VAL A 135 31.31 -2.06 17.02
CA VAL A 135 30.24 -3.02 16.71
C VAL A 135 29.36 -2.53 15.56
N LEU A 136 29.17 -1.22 15.42
CA LEU A 136 28.39 -0.63 14.31
C LEU A 136 29.11 -0.75 12.96
N ASN A 137 30.44 -0.58 12.93
CA ASN A 137 31.20 -0.56 11.68
C ASN A 137 31.52 -1.96 11.10
N LYS A 138 31.20 -3.04 11.83
CA LYS A 138 31.34 -4.42 11.32
C LYS A 138 30.16 -4.90 10.49
N ASN A 139 29.03 -4.20 10.52
CA ASN A 139 27.83 -4.63 9.78
C ASN A 139 27.80 -4.10 8.34
N ASP A 140 28.55 -3.05 8.00
CA ASP A 140 28.56 -2.45 6.66
C ASP A 140 29.70 -2.96 5.75
N ALA A 141 30.73 -3.61 6.31
CA ALA A 141 31.83 -4.16 5.51
C ALA A 141 31.53 -5.55 4.89
N ALA A 142 30.34 -6.13 5.12
CA ALA A 142 30.02 -7.50 4.73
C ALA A 142 29.02 -7.66 3.58
N SER A 143 28.52 -6.58 2.95
CA SER A 143 27.49 -6.69 1.89
C SER A 143 27.92 -6.34 0.47
N ASP A 144 29.11 -5.78 0.24
CA ASP A 144 29.52 -5.31 -1.11
C ASP A 144 30.84 -5.91 -1.61
N VAL A 145 31.10 -7.19 -1.30
CA VAL A 145 32.13 -7.96 -2.02
C VAL A 145 31.45 -8.96 -2.95
N ASP A 146 31.44 -8.65 -4.24
CA ASP A 146 31.04 -9.60 -5.29
C ASP A 146 32.05 -10.78 -5.29
N PRO A 147 31.63 -12.02 -4.97
CA PRO A 147 32.52 -13.17 -4.90
C PRO A 147 33.10 -13.59 -6.26
N ASN A 148 32.74 -12.94 -7.37
CA ASN A 148 33.23 -13.25 -8.71
C ASN A 148 34.15 -12.19 -9.35
N SER A 149 34.69 -11.24 -8.57
CA SER A 149 35.72 -10.34 -9.10
C SER A 149 37.07 -11.06 -9.23
N GLU A 150 37.39 -11.55 -10.43
CA GLU A 150 38.71 -12.10 -10.76
C GLU A 150 39.81 -11.02 -10.59
N PRO A 151 40.98 -11.36 -10.01
CA PRO A 151 42.10 -10.43 -9.94
C PRO A 151 42.71 -10.25 -11.34
N GLY A 152 42.62 -9.03 -11.87
CA GLY A 152 43.35 -8.62 -13.06
C GLY A 152 44.85 -8.72 -12.83
N ASN A 153 45.53 -9.48 -13.70
CA ASN A 153 46.99 -9.51 -13.80
C ASN A 153 47.49 -8.21 -14.44
N GLU A 154 48.36 -7.49 -13.74
CA GLU A 154 49.44 -6.69 -14.33
C GLU A 154 50.78 -7.10 -13.70
#